data_AF-A0A7C7P6C6-F1
#
_entry.id   AF-A0A7C7P6C6-F1
#
_cell.length_a   1.000
_cell.length_b   1.000
_cell.length_c   1.000
_cell.angle_alpha   90.00
_cell.angle_beta   90.00
_cell.angle_gamma   90.00
#
_symmetry.space_group_name_H-M   'P 1'
#
loop_
_entity.id
_entity.type
_entity.pdbx_description
1 polymer ?
#
loop_
_entity_poly.entity_id
_entity_poly.type
_entity_poly.pdbx_seq_one_letter_code
_entity_poly.pdbx_strand_id
1 'polypeptide(L)'
;MTRTAVTECIAKGVTLSPVFLILLAGCIAPASGQSLRGSSKSLDLQNRVAQQHDFTYIDTPERIGYFASRGWLVRVRENRDFQLHAVSFPFARPEVALFIERLSRQYLAACGEQLVITSLTRPTARQPRNASDRSVHPTGMAVDLRYSGNRNCRAWLERVLEDLEQARVLEATRERYPPHYHVAIFPNQYAGYVEVLERRTTSRTAEISYTVRSGDSLWTIARRHRTTVNEIRQANGLRGSMIYAGQILELPGSH
;
A
#
# COMPACT_ATOMS: atom_id res chain seq x y z
N MET A 1 11.19 -20.34 -1.79
CA MET A 1 9.83 -20.82 -2.09
C MET A 1 8.83 -19.97 -1.31
N THR A 2 8.35 -18.87 -1.88
CA THR A 2 7.32 -17.98 -1.28
C THR A 2 6.53 -17.32 -2.42
N ARG A 3 6.03 -18.12 -3.37
CA ARG A 3 5.45 -17.63 -4.64
C ARG A 3 3.93 -17.42 -4.58
N THR A 4 3.28 -17.55 -3.42
CA THR A 4 1.81 -17.75 -3.41
C THR A 4 1.03 -16.52 -2.92
N ALA A 5 1.46 -15.83 -1.87
CA ALA A 5 0.63 -14.77 -1.27
C ALA A 5 0.56 -13.47 -2.09
N VAL A 6 1.67 -13.03 -2.69
CA VAL A 6 1.72 -11.72 -3.39
C VAL A 6 1.03 -11.78 -4.75
N THR A 7 1.15 -12.90 -5.47
CA THR A 7 0.44 -13.10 -6.75
C THR A 7 -1.07 -13.24 -6.54
N GLU A 8 -1.52 -13.82 -5.43
CA GLU A 8 -2.95 -13.89 -5.09
C GLU A 8 -3.55 -12.53 -4.69
N CYS A 9 -2.79 -11.63 -4.06
CA CYS A 9 -3.25 -10.27 -3.77
C CYS A 9 -3.47 -9.44 -5.05
N ILE A 10 -2.65 -9.65 -6.08
CA ILE A 10 -2.76 -8.94 -7.37
C ILE A 10 -3.88 -9.54 -8.25
N ALA A 11 -4.14 -10.84 -8.16
CA ALA A 11 -5.12 -11.54 -9.00
C ALA A 11 -6.58 -11.38 -8.52
N LYS A 12 -6.80 -11.03 -7.26
CA LYS A 12 -8.14 -10.75 -6.73
C LYS A 12 -8.45 -9.29 -6.98
N GLY A 13 -9.20 -9.01 -8.05
CA GLY A 13 -9.75 -7.68 -8.39
C GLY A 13 -10.74 -7.13 -7.36
N VAL A 14 -10.36 -7.11 -6.08
CA VAL A 14 -11.12 -6.52 -4.99
C VAL A 14 -10.94 -5.03 -5.10
N THR A 15 -11.97 -4.36 -5.60
CA THR A 15 -12.11 -2.91 -5.46
C THR A 15 -12.22 -2.58 -3.97
N LEU A 16 -11.07 -2.33 -3.33
CA LEU A 16 -11.04 -1.78 -1.98
C LEU A 16 -11.65 -0.38 -2.02
N SER A 17 -12.78 -0.24 -1.33
CA SER A 17 -13.53 1.02 -1.15
C SER A 17 -12.59 2.16 -0.74
N PRO A 18 -12.71 3.37 -1.30
CA PRO A 18 -12.02 4.53 -0.76
C PRO A 18 -12.69 4.84 0.58
N VAL A 19 -11.92 5.18 1.61
CA VAL A 19 -12.39 5.45 2.99
C VAL A 19 -12.40 4.19 3.88
N PHE A 20 -11.27 3.91 4.52
CA PHE A 20 -11.16 4.07 5.97
C PHE A 20 -9.72 3.85 6.45
N LEU A 21 -9.02 4.96 6.70
CA LEU A 21 -7.92 5.02 7.66
C LEU A 21 -8.51 5.57 8.96
N ILE A 22 -9.07 4.71 9.82
CA ILE A 22 -9.32 5.07 11.22
C ILE A 22 -8.10 4.67 12.04
N LEU A 23 -7.55 5.69 12.72
CA LEU A 23 -6.59 5.59 13.81
C LEU A 23 -7.00 4.52 14.83
N LEU A 24 -6.04 3.68 15.22
CA LEU A 24 -6.00 3.20 16.60
C LEU A 24 -4.95 4.02 17.35
N ALA A 25 -5.43 5.11 17.95
CA ALA A 25 -4.79 5.68 19.13
C ALA A 25 -4.97 4.68 20.29
N GLY A 26 -4.07 3.72 20.39
CA GLY A 26 -3.82 2.96 21.61
C GLY A 26 -2.47 3.40 22.15
N CYS A 27 -2.41 3.83 23.40
CA CYS A 27 -1.21 4.32 24.08
C CYS A 27 -0.01 3.37 23.88
N ILE A 28 0.78 3.65 22.86
CA ILE A 28 2.17 3.25 22.73
C ILE A 28 2.91 4.56 22.85
N ALA A 29 3.80 4.67 23.84
CA ALA A 29 4.70 5.80 23.98
C ALA A 29 5.29 6.15 22.60
N PRO A 30 5.47 7.43 22.24
CA PRO A 30 6.05 7.77 20.95
C PRO A 30 7.44 7.15 20.92
N ALA A 31 7.58 6.03 20.20
CA ALA A 31 8.87 5.62 19.72
C ALA A 31 9.31 6.80 18.87
N SER A 32 10.30 7.55 19.35
CA SER A 32 10.82 8.77 18.73
C SER A 32 10.80 8.62 17.20
N GLY A 33 9.82 9.25 16.55
CA GLY A 33 9.54 9.04 15.14
C GLY A 33 10.80 9.25 14.30
N GLN A 34 11.09 8.26 13.46
CA GLN A 34 12.09 8.40 12.40
C GLN A 34 11.72 9.64 11.56
N SER A 35 12.71 10.45 11.23
CA SER A 35 12.50 11.88 10.95
C SER A 35 12.42 12.22 9.46
N LEU A 36 12.11 11.25 8.58
CA LEU A 36 12.37 11.33 7.14
C LEU A 36 13.80 11.84 6.82
N ARG A 37 14.71 11.69 7.79
CA ARG A 37 16.10 12.11 7.69
C ARG A 37 16.91 10.89 7.35
N GLY A 38 17.43 10.86 6.14
CA GLY A 38 18.40 9.88 5.73
C GLY A 38 19.60 9.88 6.67
N SER A 39 20.16 8.70 6.87
CA SER A 39 21.40 8.52 7.65
C SER A 39 22.20 7.37 7.05
N SER A 40 23.50 7.31 7.34
CA SER A 40 24.33 6.16 6.96
C SER A 40 23.70 4.84 7.43
N LYS A 41 23.14 4.82 8.66
CA LYS A 41 22.49 3.65 9.23
C LYS A 41 21.24 3.23 8.45
N SER A 42 20.47 4.20 7.93
CA SER A 42 19.32 3.92 7.06
C SER A 42 19.78 3.23 5.78
N LEU A 43 20.82 3.75 5.11
CA LEU A 43 21.38 3.13 3.91
C LEU A 43 21.93 1.72 4.20
N ASP A 44 22.62 1.53 5.33
CA ASP A 44 23.16 0.23 5.72
C ASP A 44 22.04 -0.78 6.00
N LEU A 45 20.93 -0.33 6.59
CA LEU A 45 19.74 -1.15 6.80
C LEU A 45 19.10 -1.56 5.46
N GLN A 46 18.92 -0.64 4.53
CA GLN A 46 18.36 -0.93 3.22
C GLN A 46 19.19 -1.99 2.46
N ASN A 47 20.52 -1.85 2.48
CA ASN A 47 21.42 -2.85 1.85
C ASN A 47 21.37 -4.19 2.57
N ARG A 48 21.32 -4.21 3.91
CA ARG A 48 21.15 -5.44 4.67
C ARG A 48 19.86 -6.17 4.30
N VAL A 49 18.75 -5.44 4.18
CA VAL A 49 17.47 -6.04 3.75
C VAL A 49 17.59 -6.58 2.33
N ALA A 50 18.18 -5.84 1.39
CA ALA A 50 18.42 -6.35 0.04
C ALA A 50 19.22 -7.67 0.03
N GLN A 51 20.27 -7.75 0.85
CA GLN A 51 21.10 -8.94 1.00
C GLN A 51 20.34 -10.11 1.65
N GLN A 52 19.57 -9.86 2.71
CA GLN A 52 18.75 -10.89 3.37
C GLN A 52 17.67 -11.48 2.44
N HIS A 53 17.27 -10.72 1.43
CA HIS A 53 16.34 -11.15 0.40
C HIS A 53 17.02 -11.77 -0.83
N ASP A 54 18.35 -11.93 -0.80
CA ASP A 54 19.17 -12.39 -1.93
C ASP A 54 18.91 -11.59 -3.22
N PHE A 55 18.63 -10.28 -3.09
CA PHE A 55 18.38 -9.45 -4.25
C PHE A 55 19.66 -9.16 -5.02
N THR A 56 19.62 -9.49 -6.31
CA THR A 56 20.64 -9.06 -7.26
C THR A 56 20.56 -7.56 -7.47
N TYR A 57 21.70 -6.89 -7.39
CA TYR A 57 21.88 -5.52 -7.87
C TYR A 57 22.07 -5.58 -9.39
N ILE A 58 21.03 -5.22 -10.13
CA ILE A 58 21.02 -5.36 -11.59
C ILE A 58 22.05 -4.40 -12.20
N ASP A 59 23.02 -4.94 -12.92
CA ASP A 59 24.15 -4.17 -13.46
C ASP A 59 23.77 -3.33 -14.69
N THR A 60 22.97 -3.89 -15.61
CA THR A 60 22.78 -3.40 -16.96
C THR A 60 21.29 -3.32 -17.34
N PRO A 61 20.91 -2.40 -18.25
CA PRO A 61 19.54 -2.30 -18.76
C PRO A 61 18.97 -3.61 -19.31
N GLU A 62 19.79 -4.39 -20.01
CA GLU A 62 19.39 -5.61 -20.71
C GLU A 62 18.89 -6.68 -19.73
N ARG A 63 19.50 -6.75 -18.54
CA ARG A 63 19.10 -7.68 -17.48
C ARG A 63 17.74 -7.35 -16.88
N ILE A 64 17.23 -6.12 -16.96
CA ILE A 64 15.89 -5.80 -16.45
C ILE A 64 14.84 -6.66 -17.16
N GLY A 65 14.95 -6.82 -18.49
CA GLY A 65 14.06 -7.66 -19.27
C GLY A 65 14.08 -9.12 -18.82
N TYR A 66 15.27 -9.65 -18.52
CA TYR A 66 15.41 -10.99 -17.94
C TYR A 66 14.69 -11.10 -16.59
N PHE A 67 14.93 -10.20 -15.64
CA PHE A 67 14.27 -10.23 -14.33
C PHE A 67 12.74 -10.09 -14.44
N ALA A 68 12.25 -9.25 -15.36
CA ALA A 68 10.84 -9.11 -15.64
C ALA A 68 10.24 -10.41 -16.22
N SER A 69 10.92 -11.05 -17.18
CA SER A 69 10.46 -12.32 -17.79
C SER A 69 10.38 -13.47 -16.79
N ARG A 70 11.21 -13.45 -15.74
CA ARG A 70 11.18 -14.43 -14.64
C ARG A 70 10.13 -14.12 -13.57
N GLY A 71 9.44 -12.98 -13.69
CA GLY A 71 8.47 -12.50 -12.70
C GLY A 71 9.10 -11.96 -11.42
N TRP A 72 10.40 -11.66 -11.44
CA TRP A 72 11.11 -11.08 -10.30
C TRP A 72 10.96 -9.56 -10.23
N LEU A 73 10.72 -8.93 -11.37
CA LEU A 73 10.26 -7.54 -11.47
C LEU A 73 8.94 -7.52 -12.25
N VAL A 74 8.12 -6.52 -11.96
CA VAL A 74 6.88 -6.23 -12.67
C VAL A 74 6.95 -4.85 -13.29
N ARG A 75 6.33 -4.69 -14.46
CA ARG A 75 6.21 -3.37 -15.10
C ARG A 75 5.17 -2.54 -14.36
N VAL A 76 5.58 -1.39 -13.87
CA VAL A 76 4.69 -0.37 -13.30
C VAL A 76 4.14 0.46 -14.46
N ARG A 77 2.82 0.61 -14.53
CA ARG A 77 2.13 1.40 -15.55
C ARG A 77 1.35 2.51 -14.87
N GLU A 78 1.53 3.74 -15.34
CA GLU A 78 0.74 4.89 -14.90
C GLU A 78 -0.76 4.68 -15.11
N ASN A 79 -1.56 5.39 -14.31
CA ASN A 79 -3.00 5.34 -14.35
C ASN A 79 -3.60 6.63 -13.77
N ARG A 80 -4.89 6.62 -13.42
CA ARG A 80 -5.56 7.82 -12.87
C ARG A 80 -5.03 8.25 -11.49
N ASP A 81 -4.40 7.35 -10.74
CA ASP A 81 -3.95 7.56 -9.36
C ASP A 81 -2.49 8.08 -9.30
N PHE A 82 -1.66 7.73 -10.29
CA PHE A 82 -0.27 8.17 -10.38
C PHE A 82 0.28 8.25 -11.81
N GLN A 83 1.33 9.05 -11.99
CA GLN A 83 2.08 9.17 -13.24
C GLN A 83 3.58 8.90 -13.06
N LEU A 84 4.24 8.51 -14.15
CA LEU A 84 5.70 8.31 -14.20
C LEU A 84 6.37 9.52 -14.85
N HIS A 85 7.26 10.20 -14.15
CA HIS A 85 7.99 11.35 -14.68
C HIS A 85 9.47 11.02 -14.88
N ALA A 86 9.90 10.93 -16.15
CA ALA A 86 11.28 10.63 -16.54
C ALA A 86 11.83 9.28 -16.01
N VAL A 87 10.97 8.27 -15.89
CA VAL A 87 11.34 6.93 -15.41
C VAL A 87 11.75 6.04 -16.59
N SER A 88 13.06 5.93 -16.84
CA SER A 88 13.59 5.12 -17.97
C SER A 88 13.31 3.62 -17.85
N PHE A 89 13.19 3.12 -16.62
CA PHE A 89 13.05 1.70 -16.32
C PHE A 89 11.86 1.50 -15.37
N PRO A 90 10.63 1.45 -15.90
CA PRO A 90 9.41 1.41 -15.10
C PRO A 90 9.13 0.00 -14.59
N PHE A 91 10.11 -0.58 -13.88
CA PHE A 91 10.05 -1.91 -13.31
C PHE A 91 10.38 -1.83 -11.83
N ALA A 92 9.71 -2.65 -11.03
CA ALA A 92 9.95 -2.73 -9.59
C ALA A 92 9.66 -4.14 -9.08
N ARG A 93 10.03 -4.43 -7.84
CA ARG A 93 9.58 -5.66 -7.18
C ARG A 93 8.04 -5.64 -7.05
N PRO A 94 7.37 -6.81 -7.04
CA PRO A 94 5.91 -6.88 -6.90
C PRO A 94 5.36 -6.09 -5.70
N GLU A 95 6.04 -6.12 -4.57
CA GLU A 95 5.64 -5.45 -3.33
C GLU A 95 5.79 -3.94 -3.42
N VAL A 96 6.77 -3.45 -4.20
CA VAL A 96 6.90 -2.01 -4.51
C VAL A 96 5.77 -1.56 -5.42
N ALA A 97 5.39 -2.36 -6.41
CA ALA A 97 4.25 -2.06 -7.27
C ALA A 97 2.93 -2.03 -6.47
N LEU A 98 2.73 -2.98 -5.55
CA LEU A 98 1.62 -2.99 -4.62
C LEU A 98 1.61 -1.74 -3.73
N PHE A 99 2.77 -1.36 -3.18
CA PHE A 99 2.92 -0.13 -2.41
C PHE A 99 2.50 1.11 -3.20
N ILE A 100 2.98 1.24 -4.44
CA ILE A 100 2.65 2.34 -5.34
C ILE A 100 1.14 2.41 -5.58
N GLU A 101 0.50 1.28 -5.89
CA GLU A 101 -0.94 1.24 -6.16
C GLU A 101 -1.75 1.69 -4.93
N ARG A 102 -1.44 1.16 -3.75
CA ARG A 102 -2.15 1.49 -2.52
C ARG A 102 -1.91 2.93 -2.08
N LEU A 103 -0.66 3.39 -2.14
CA LEU A 103 -0.28 4.75 -1.74
C LEU A 103 -0.89 5.79 -2.67
N SER A 104 -0.80 5.58 -3.99
CA SER A 104 -1.29 6.56 -4.98
C SER A 104 -2.80 6.76 -4.90
N ARG A 105 -3.58 5.69 -4.76
CA ARG A 105 -5.04 5.77 -4.57
C ARG A 105 -5.40 6.58 -3.32
N GLN A 106 -4.70 6.33 -2.21
CA GLN A 106 -4.93 7.03 -0.95
C GLN A 106 -4.47 8.49 -1.03
N TYR A 107 -3.34 8.77 -1.67
CA TYR A 107 -2.80 10.12 -1.88
C TYR A 107 -3.79 10.97 -2.70
N LEU A 108 -4.28 10.41 -3.82
CA LEU A 108 -5.30 11.07 -4.65
C LEU A 108 -6.58 11.32 -3.85
N ALA A 109 -7.07 10.34 -3.12
CA ALA A 109 -8.28 10.49 -2.31
C ALA A 109 -8.11 11.51 -1.16
N ALA A 110 -6.92 11.60 -0.57
CA ALA A 110 -6.67 12.46 0.58
C ALA A 110 -6.48 13.93 0.21
N CYS A 111 -5.89 14.23 -0.96
CA CYS A 111 -5.50 15.60 -1.28
C CYS A 111 -5.77 16.04 -2.73
N GLY A 112 -6.27 15.15 -3.59
CA GLY A 112 -6.70 15.47 -4.96
C GLY A 112 -5.59 15.53 -6.01
N GLU A 113 -4.33 15.22 -5.66
CA GLU A 113 -3.23 15.17 -6.62
C GLU A 113 -2.89 13.73 -7.02
N GLN A 114 -2.44 13.54 -8.26
CA GLN A 114 -1.78 12.30 -8.64
C GLN A 114 -0.41 12.20 -7.98
N LEU A 115 -0.08 11.01 -7.47
CA LEU A 115 1.27 10.72 -7.03
C LEU A 115 2.21 10.72 -8.25
N VAL A 116 3.42 11.24 -8.10
CA VAL A 116 4.40 11.28 -9.21
C VAL A 116 5.65 10.53 -8.82
N ILE A 117 5.92 9.47 -9.57
CA ILE A 117 7.09 8.63 -9.40
C ILE A 117 8.18 9.13 -10.35
N THR A 118 9.35 9.41 -9.79
CA THR A 118 10.49 9.97 -10.52
C THR A 118 11.62 8.96 -10.75
N SER A 119 11.59 7.81 -10.06
CA SER A 119 12.55 6.72 -10.26
C SER A 119 12.00 5.40 -9.73
N LEU A 120 12.42 4.29 -10.34
CA LEU A 120 12.16 2.92 -9.92
C LEU A 120 13.46 2.10 -10.01
N THR A 121 13.44 0.88 -10.58
CA THR A 121 14.66 0.10 -10.80
C THR A 121 15.64 0.91 -11.65
N ARG A 122 16.87 1.10 -11.19
CA ARG A 122 17.92 1.78 -11.97
C ARG A 122 19.18 0.91 -11.95
N PRO A 123 19.61 0.33 -13.09
CA PRO A 123 20.80 -0.50 -13.12
C PRO A 123 22.04 0.24 -12.66
N THR A 124 23.02 -0.48 -12.11
CA THR A 124 24.28 0.09 -11.62
C THR A 124 24.99 0.91 -12.71
N ALA A 125 25.03 0.42 -13.95
CA ALA A 125 25.65 1.11 -15.09
C ALA A 125 24.92 2.41 -15.53
N ARG A 126 23.75 2.69 -14.96
CA ARG A 126 22.94 3.89 -15.26
C ARG A 126 22.74 4.77 -14.02
N GLN A 127 23.42 4.49 -12.91
CA GLN A 127 23.37 5.35 -11.74
C GLN A 127 23.99 6.73 -12.07
N PRO A 128 23.42 7.83 -11.55
CA PRO A 128 24.02 9.14 -11.71
C PRO A 128 25.38 9.20 -11.00
N ARG A 129 26.26 10.09 -11.44
CA ARG A 129 27.65 10.20 -10.92
C ARG A 129 27.73 10.45 -9.41
N ASN A 130 26.70 11.04 -8.83
CA ASN A 130 26.59 11.34 -7.40
C ASN A 130 25.76 10.30 -6.62
N ALA A 131 25.41 9.17 -7.23
CA ALA A 131 24.74 8.08 -6.51
C ALA A 131 25.67 7.51 -5.43
N SER A 132 25.09 7.11 -4.30
CA SER A 132 25.83 6.33 -3.32
C SER A 132 26.07 4.91 -3.85
N ASP A 133 27.25 4.35 -3.58
CA ASP A 133 27.56 2.93 -3.82
C ASP A 133 26.61 1.98 -3.05
N ARG A 134 25.89 2.51 -2.07
CA ARG A 134 24.86 1.83 -1.27
C ARG A 134 23.45 1.98 -1.84
N SER A 135 23.28 2.47 -3.06
CA SER A 135 21.95 2.61 -3.67
C SER A 135 21.26 1.26 -3.84
N VAL A 136 20.02 1.14 -3.38
CA VAL A 136 19.21 -0.07 -3.56
C VAL A 136 18.29 -0.03 -4.80
N HIS A 137 18.31 1.06 -5.59
CA HIS A 137 17.57 1.11 -6.87
C HIS A 137 17.90 -0.06 -7.83
N PRO A 138 19.16 -0.54 -7.96
CA PRO A 138 19.46 -1.68 -8.84
C PRO A 138 18.73 -2.96 -8.45
N THR A 139 18.26 -3.08 -7.21
CA THR A 139 17.55 -4.28 -6.73
C THR A 139 16.06 -4.28 -7.10
N GLY A 140 15.52 -3.11 -7.46
CA GLY A 140 14.10 -2.87 -7.71
C GLY A 140 13.22 -2.71 -6.46
N MET A 141 13.82 -2.64 -5.26
CA MET A 141 13.08 -2.45 -3.99
C MET A 141 12.81 -0.97 -3.63
N ALA A 142 13.31 -0.03 -4.43
CA ALA A 142 13.20 1.41 -4.15
C ALA A 142 12.40 2.18 -5.20
N VAL A 143 11.80 3.28 -4.75
CA VAL A 143 11.02 4.24 -5.54
C VAL A 143 11.37 5.66 -5.09
N ASP A 144 11.53 6.57 -6.05
CA ASP A 144 11.62 8.00 -5.76
C ASP A 144 10.28 8.68 -6.06
N LEU A 145 9.79 9.49 -5.12
CA LEU A 145 8.53 10.23 -5.22
C LEU A 145 8.81 11.73 -5.30
N ARG A 146 8.08 12.42 -6.18
CA ARG A 146 8.18 13.87 -6.32
C ARG A 146 7.77 14.56 -5.02
N TYR A 147 8.51 15.61 -4.67
CA TYR A 147 8.08 16.55 -3.64
C TYR A 147 6.97 17.47 -4.17
N SER A 148 5.75 17.36 -3.63
CA SER A 148 4.63 18.20 -4.07
C SER A 148 4.74 19.65 -3.59
N GLY A 149 4.33 20.60 -4.43
CA GLY A 149 4.17 22.00 -4.02
C GLY A 149 3.02 22.20 -3.03
N ASN A 150 2.02 21.31 -3.03
CA ASN A 150 0.87 21.38 -2.15
C ASN A 150 1.22 20.89 -0.74
N ARG A 151 1.08 21.79 0.24
CA ARG A 151 1.42 21.52 1.64
C ARG A 151 0.58 20.41 2.26
N ASN A 152 -0.71 20.30 1.89
CA ASN A 152 -1.60 19.28 2.45
C ASN A 152 -1.22 17.89 1.92
N CYS A 153 -0.96 17.78 0.63
CA CYS A 153 -0.48 16.56 0.02
C CYS A 153 0.86 16.10 0.61
N ARG A 154 1.82 17.03 0.76
CA ARG A 154 3.10 16.71 1.41
C ARG A 154 2.93 16.27 2.85
N ALA A 155 2.18 17.02 3.67
CA ALA A 155 1.98 16.66 5.06
C ALA A 155 1.29 15.30 5.22
N TRP A 156 0.37 14.97 4.31
CA TRP A 156 -0.26 13.65 4.26
C TRP A 156 0.76 12.56 3.89
N LEU A 157 1.54 12.76 2.82
CA LEU A 157 2.53 11.78 2.37
C LEU A 157 3.62 11.56 3.43
N GLU A 158 4.15 12.63 4.01
CA GLU A 158 5.18 12.58 5.05
C GLU A 158 4.68 11.78 6.27
N ARG A 159 3.45 12.04 6.74
CA ARG A 159 2.84 11.28 7.84
C ARG A 159 2.70 9.79 7.52
N VAL A 160 2.21 9.45 6.31
CA VAL A 160 2.05 8.04 5.91
C VAL A 160 3.41 7.34 5.81
N LEU A 161 4.42 8.01 5.29
CA LEU A 161 5.78 7.45 5.23
C LEU A 161 6.35 7.23 6.64
N GLU A 162 6.20 8.21 7.54
CA GLU A 162 6.61 8.10 8.95
C GLU A 162 5.89 6.95 9.68
N ASP A 163 4.59 6.76 9.44
CA ASP A 163 3.81 5.65 10.03
C ASP A 163 4.31 4.28 9.52
N LEU A 164 4.67 4.18 8.24
CA LEU A 164 5.21 2.95 7.64
C LEU A 164 6.67 2.68 8.06
N GLU A 165 7.47 3.72 8.30
CA GLU A 165 8.79 3.60 8.95
C GLU A 165 8.65 3.05 10.37
N GLN A 166 7.72 3.59 11.17
CA GLN A 166 7.43 3.08 12.52
C GLN A 166 6.95 1.62 12.51
N ALA A 167 6.20 1.23 11.48
CA ALA A 167 5.81 -0.17 11.25
C ALA A 167 6.96 -1.07 10.77
N ARG A 168 8.14 -0.50 10.49
CA ARG A 168 9.36 -1.19 10.00
C ARG A 168 9.15 -1.94 8.70
N VAL A 169 8.34 -1.38 7.79
CA VAL A 169 8.05 -1.98 6.49
C VAL A 169 8.74 -1.27 5.32
N LEU A 170 9.34 -0.10 5.58
CA LEU A 170 10.12 0.68 4.63
C LEU A 170 11.09 1.61 5.39
N GLU A 171 12.01 2.22 4.64
CA GLU A 171 12.76 3.41 5.05
C GLU A 171 12.48 4.53 4.04
N ALA A 172 12.25 5.75 4.53
CA ALA A 172 11.96 6.92 3.71
C ALA A 172 12.90 8.08 4.06
N THR A 173 13.51 8.66 3.04
CA THR A 173 14.40 9.81 3.17
C THR A 173 13.87 10.96 2.33
N ARG A 174 13.67 12.12 2.96
CA ARG A 174 13.45 13.37 2.24
C ARG A 174 14.78 13.95 1.80
N GLU A 175 15.05 13.87 0.51
CA GLU A 175 16.22 14.47 -0.12
C GLU A 175 16.01 15.97 -0.31
N ARG A 176 17.09 16.75 -0.18
CA ARG A 176 17.02 18.22 -0.22
C ARG A 176 17.20 18.80 -1.62
N TYR A 177 18.10 18.22 -2.44
CA TYR A 177 18.47 18.81 -3.71
C TYR A 177 18.75 17.76 -4.81
N PRO A 178 17.88 17.64 -5.84
CA PRO A 178 16.54 18.24 -5.89
C PRO A 178 15.62 17.65 -4.80
N PRO A 179 14.57 18.36 -4.35
CA PRO A 179 13.68 17.83 -3.33
C PRO A 179 12.84 16.67 -3.86
N HIS A 180 12.98 15.51 -3.24
CA HIS A 180 12.19 14.31 -3.51
C HIS A 180 12.20 13.39 -2.28
N TYR A 181 11.39 12.34 -2.29
CA TYR A 181 11.45 11.29 -1.28
C TYR A 181 12.05 10.05 -1.91
N HIS A 182 13.14 9.55 -1.33
CA HIS A 182 13.66 8.22 -1.61
C HIS A 182 13.00 7.23 -0.65
N VAL A 183 12.37 6.18 -1.17
CA VAL A 183 11.66 5.18 -0.35
C VAL A 183 12.14 3.78 -0.73
N ALA A 184 12.68 3.05 0.25
CA ALA A 184 13.08 1.66 0.12
C ALA A 184 12.08 0.76 0.85
N ILE A 185 11.31 -0.03 0.10
CA ILE A 185 10.30 -0.91 0.66
C ILE A 185 10.98 -2.21 1.09
N PHE A 186 10.65 -2.72 2.28
CA PHE A 186 11.13 -4.01 2.77
C PHE A 186 10.11 -5.09 2.41
N PRO A 187 10.33 -5.89 1.35
CA PRO A 187 9.22 -6.55 0.66
C PRO A 187 8.46 -7.56 1.52
N ASN A 188 9.15 -8.40 2.30
CA ASN A 188 8.49 -9.41 3.14
C ASN A 188 7.71 -8.73 4.28
N GLN A 189 8.29 -7.70 4.88
CA GLN A 189 7.67 -6.92 5.95
C GLN A 189 6.43 -6.18 5.44
N TYR A 190 6.54 -5.53 4.27
CA TYR A 190 5.42 -4.82 3.67
C TYR A 190 4.30 -5.75 3.23
N ALA A 191 4.62 -6.89 2.61
CA ALA A 191 3.63 -7.90 2.26
C ALA A 191 2.87 -8.42 3.49
N GLY A 192 3.59 -8.78 4.57
CA GLY A 192 2.97 -9.22 5.82
C GLY A 192 2.13 -8.12 6.49
N TYR A 193 2.57 -6.87 6.40
CA TYR A 193 1.79 -5.72 6.89
C TYR A 193 0.46 -5.56 6.14
N VAL A 194 0.49 -5.63 4.80
CA VAL A 194 -0.73 -5.56 3.98
C VAL A 194 -1.66 -6.73 4.29
N GLU A 195 -1.13 -7.95 4.43
CA GLU A 195 -1.92 -9.13 4.78
C GLU A 195 -2.66 -8.95 6.10
N VAL A 196 -1.99 -8.40 7.13
CA VAL A 196 -2.63 -8.11 8.42
C VAL A 196 -3.73 -7.06 8.28
N LEU A 197 -3.51 -6.00 7.48
CA LEU A 197 -4.54 -4.99 7.23
C LEU A 197 -5.76 -5.60 6.55
N GLU A 198 -5.56 -6.41 5.52
CA GLU A 198 -6.65 -7.04 4.76
C GLU A 198 -7.41 -8.08 5.61
N ARG A 199 -6.71 -8.82 6.47
CA ARG A 199 -7.34 -9.72 7.43
C ARG A 199 -8.20 -8.98 8.46
N ARG A 200 -7.75 -7.81 8.91
CA ARG A 200 -8.54 -6.95 9.81
C ARG A 200 -9.77 -6.38 9.10
N THR A 201 -9.64 -5.97 7.84
CA THR A 201 -10.79 -5.51 7.04
C THR A 201 -11.80 -6.63 6.84
N THR A 202 -11.36 -7.81 6.40
CA THR A 202 -12.23 -8.98 6.21
C THR A 202 -12.87 -9.46 7.51
N SER A 203 -12.15 -9.42 8.63
CA SER A 203 -12.71 -9.72 9.96
C SER A 203 -13.71 -8.66 10.43
N ARG A 204 -13.53 -7.38 10.09
CA ARG A 204 -14.51 -6.32 10.38
C ARG A 204 -15.74 -6.42 9.49
N THR A 205 -15.59 -6.89 8.26
CA THR A 205 -16.68 -7.13 7.31
C THR A 205 -17.25 -8.53 7.41
N ALA A 206 -16.76 -9.39 8.32
CA ALA A 206 -17.25 -10.74 8.50
C ALA A 206 -18.77 -10.69 8.70
N GLU A 207 -19.49 -11.36 7.81
CA GLU A 207 -20.95 -11.32 7.76
C GLU A 207 -21.51 -11.85 9.07
N ILE A 208 -22.17 -10.97 9.82
CA ILE A 208 -22.85 -11.36 11.05
C ILE A 208 -24.19 -11.96 10.61
N SER A 209 -24.37 -13.25 10.82
CA SER A 209 -25.67 -13.90 10.63
C SER A 209 -26.62 -13.39 11.71
N TYR A 210 -27.75 -12.79 11.31
CA TYR A 210 -28.76 -12.27 12.21
C TYR A 210 -30.11 -12.93 11.97
N THR A 211 -30.64 -13.60 12.98
CA THR A 211 -32.01 -14.12 12.94
C THR A 211 -32.99 -13.00 13.30
N VAL A 212 -33.81 -12.62 12.33
CA VAL A 212 -34.86 -11.60 12.46
C VAL A 212 -35.82 -11.97 13.59
N ARG A 213 -36.07 -11.03 14.49
CA ARG A 213 -36.98 -11.19 15.62
C ARG A 213 -38.32 -10.52 15.31
N SER A 214 -39.36 -10.93 16.02
CA SER A 214 -40.66 -10.26 15.92
C SER A 214 -40.50 -8.77 16.26
N GLY A 215 -41.01 -7.89 15.39
CA GLY A 215 -40.90 -6.44 15.51
C GLY A 215 -39.63 -5.83 14.90
N ASP A 216 -38.71 -6.63 14.35
CA ASP A 216 -37.58 -6.08 13.61
C ASP A 216 -38.01 -5.50 12.25
N SER A 217 -37.24 -4.51 11.79
CA SER A 217 -37.27 -3.98 10.43
C SER A 217 -35.84 -3.88 9.92
N LEU A 218 -35.65 -3.82 8.60
CA LEU A 218 -34.30 -3.62 8.04
C LEU A 218 -33.63 -2.36 8.60
N TRP A 219 -34.40 -1.31 8.88
CA TRP A 219 -33.85 -0.06 9.43
C TRP A 219 -33.37 -0.24 10.87
N THR A 220 -34.16 -0.89 11.73
CA THR A 220 -33.77 -1.11 13.13
C THR A 220 -32.58 -2.06 13.23
N ILE A 221 -32.51 -3.09 12.38
CA ILE A 221 -31.37 -4.00 12.27
C ILE A 221 -30.14 -3.23 11.77
N ALA A 222 -30.25 -2.51 10.66
CA ALA A 222 -29.15 -1.74 10.09
C ALA A 222 -28.52 -0.78 11.10
N ARG A 223 -29.37 -0.01 11.81
CA ARG A 223 -28.92 0.93 12.83
C ARG A 223 -28.23 0.24 14.02
N ARG A 224 -28.75 -0.90 14.47
CA ARG A 224 -28.17 -1.68 15.58
C ARG A 224 -26.80 -2.25 15.21
N HIS A 225 -26.64 -2.70 13.98
CA HIS A 225 -25.44 -3.38 13.49
C HIS A 225 -24.48 -2.47 12.72
N ARG A 226 -24.72 -1.15 12.71
CA ARG A 226 -23.88 -0.14 12.04
C ARG A 226 -23.62 -0.46 10.56
N THR A 227 -24.67 -0.88 9.86
CA THR A 227 -24.72 -1.07 8.40
C THR A 227 -25.88 -0.25 7.83
N THR A 228 -26.14 -0.32 6.53
CA THR A 228 -27.27 0.32 5.87
C THR A 228 -28.31 -0.67 5.40
N VAL A 229 -29.55 -0.21 5.25
CA VAL A 229 -30.64 -1.02 4.66
C VAL A 229 -30.25 -1.54 3.28
N ASN A 230 -29.57 -0.72 2.48
CA ASN A 230 -29.15 -1.10 1.13
C ASN A 230 -28.10 -2.20 1.13
N GLU A 231 -27.15 -2.15 2.06
CA GLU A 231 -26.13 -3.19 2.21
C GLU A 231 -26.74 -4.53 2.65
N ILE A 232 -27.64 -4.51 3.66
CA ILE A 232 -28.38 -5.74 4.06
C ILE A 232 -29.18 -6.29 2.88
N ARG A 233 -29.86 -5.44 2.12
CA ARG A 233 -30.64 -5.89 0.95
C ARG A 233 -29.77 -6.52 -0.12
N GLN A 234 -28.62 -5.93 -0.42
CA GLN A 234 -27.71 -6.45 -1.43
C GLN A 234 -27.13 -7.80 -1.00
N ALA A 235 -26.64 -7.91 0.24
CA ALA A 235 -26.11 -9.16 0.79
C ALA A 235 -27.14 -10.30 0.73
N ASN A 236 -28.41 -10.00 0.99
CA ASN A 236 -29.47 -11.00 1.08
C ASN A 236 -30.36 -11.12 -0.17
N GLY A 237 -30.02 -10.46 -1.28
CA GLY A 237 -30.81 -10.48 -2.51
C GLY A 237 -32.23 -9.92 -2.38
N LEU A 238 -32.49 -9.01 -1.42
CA LEU A 238 -33.82 -8.49 -1.12
C LEU A 238 -34.22 -7.34 -2.06
N ARG A 239 -35.32 -7.55 -2.80
CA ARG A 239 -35.90 -6.54 -3.71
C ARG A 239 -36.70 -5.43 -3.01
N GLY A 240 -36.99 -5.58 -1.74
CA GLY A 240 -37.73 -4.60 -0.93
C GLY A 240 -37.33 -4.66 0.54
N SER A 241 -38.18 -4.11 1.42
CA SER A 241 -37.89 -4.01 2.85
C SER A 241 -38.58 -5.07 3.71
N MET A 242 -39.30 -6.01 3.09
CA MET A 242 -40.04 -7.05 3.79
C MET A 242 -39.09 -8.15 4.29
N ILE A 243 -39.19 -8.46 5.58
CA ILE A 243 -38.47 -9.53 6.26
C ILE A 243 -39.41 -10.24 7.22
N TYR A 244 -39.11 -11.50 7.56
CA TYR A 244 -39.95 -12.33 8.42
C TYR A 244 -39.21 -12.74 9.69
N ALA A 245 -39.92 -12.80 10.82
CA ALA A 245 -39.35 -13.36 12.04
C ALA A 245 -38.86 -14.80 11.80
N GLY A 246 -37.66 -15.12 12.28
CA GLY A 246 -36.96 -16.38 12.02
C GLY A 246 -36.12 -16.39 10.75
N GLN A 247 -36.26 -15.41 9.85
CA GLN A 247 -35.39 -15.27 8.69
C GLN A 247 -33.95 -14.99 9.14
N ILE A 248 -32.97 -15.67 8.54
CA ILE A 248 -31.56 -15.37 8.74
C ILE A 248 -31.14 -14.35 7.69
N LEU A 249 -30.56 -13.24 8.13
CA LEU A 249 -29.96 -12.23 7.28
C LEU A 249 -28.44 -12.22 7.45
N GLU A 250 -27.73 -12.16 6.35
CA GLU A 250 -26.31 -11.82 6.30
C GLU A 250 -26.16 -10.31 6.47
N LEU A 251 -25.58 -9.88 7.59
CA LEU A 251 -25.31 -8.47 7.83
C LEU A 251 -23.86 -8.18 7.45
N PRO A 252 -23.60 -7.41 6.38
CA PRO A 252 -22.24 -7.01 6.06
C PRO A 252 -21.66 -6.20 7.23
N GLY A 253 -20.45 -6.56 7.65
CA GLY A 253 -19.83 -5.96 8.82
C GLY A 253 -19.52 -4.47 8.64
N SER A 254 -19.53 -3.74 9.75
CA SER A 254 -19.42 -2.27 9.80
C SER A 254 -18.20 -1.67 9.08
N HIS A 255 -18.45 -0.74 8.15
CA HIS A 255 -17.47 0.18 7.57
C HIS A 255 -16.95 1.21 8.58
#